data_AF-A0A0A2B0S0-F1
#
_entry.id   AF-A0A0A2B0S0-F1
#
_cell.length_a   1.000
_cell.length_b   1.000
_cell.length_c   1.000
_cell.angle_alpha   90.00
_cell.angle_beta   90.00
_cell.angle_gamma   90.00
#
_symmetry.space_group_name_H-M   'P 1'
#
loop_
_entity.id
_entity.type
_entity.pdbx_description
1 polymer ?
#
loop_
_entity_poly.entity_id
_entity_poly.type
_entity_poly.pdbx_seq_one_letter_code
_entity_poly.pdbx_strand_id
1 'polypeptide(L)'
;MAILFPIIYSAALTYLVWKAFKVMANGWSISGAERKSFTTSNLKQKRYTIHPELLDKSGNITEEELLTVRFSNDNDSSLEEKGSTTD
;
A
#
# COMPACT_ATOMS: atom_id res chain seq x y z
N MET A 1 -33.41 51.67 -0.26
CA MET A 1 -33.26 50.80 -1.46
C MET A 1 -31.84 50.78 -2.03
N ALA A 2 -31.10 51.90 -2.05
CA ALA A 2 -29.75 51.94 -2.63
C ALA A 2 -28.65 51.18 -1.83
N ILE A 3 -28.85 50.93 -0.53
CA ILE A 3 -27.86 50.26 0.35
C ILE A 3 -28.01 48.72 0.30
N LEU A 4 -29.15 48.21 -0.17
CA LEU A 4 -29.39 46.76 -0.24
C LEU A 4 -28.56 46.10 -1.33
N PHE A 5 -28.42 46.77 -2.48
CA PHE A 5 -27.61 46.32 -3.62
C PHE A 5 -26.11 46.15 -3.29
N PRO A 6 -25.41 47.10 -2.66
CA PRO A 6 -24.01 46.91 -2.31
C PRO A 6 -23.83 45.82 -1.24
N ILE A 7 -24.78 45.65 -0.31
CA ILE A 7 -24.72 44.58 0.70
C ILE A 7 -24.88 43.20 0.04
N ILE A 8 -25.91 43.01 -0.80
CA ILE A 8 -26.14 41.72 -1.45
C ILE A 8 -25.00 41.37 -2.43
N TYR A 9 -24.46 42.36 -3.12
CA TYR A 9 -23.34 42.18 -4.04
C TYR A 9 -22.05 41.83 -3.30
N SER A 10 -21.79 42.49 -2.15
CA SER A 10 -20.65 42.16 -1.30
C SER A 10 -20.76 40.76 -0.69
N ALA A 11 -21.96 40.35 -0.29
CA ALA A 11 -22.22 38.99 0.20
C ALA A 11 -22.02 37.95 -0.92
N ALA A 12 -22.50 38.21 -2.13
CA ALA A 12 -22.29 37.34 -3.28
C ALA A 12 -20.81 37.23 -3.67
N LEU A 13 -20.09 38.36 -3.70
CA LEU A 13 -18.67 38.41 -4.00
C LEU A 13 -17.85 37.58 -2.99
N THR A 14 -18.06 37.80 -1.70
CA THR A 14 -17.35 37.05 -0.64
C THR A 14 -17.71 35.56 -0.67
N TYR A 15 -18.96 35.21 -0.95
CA TYR A 15 -19.39 33.83 -1.11
C TYR A 15 -18.72 33.13 -2.29
N LEU A 16 -18.66 33.78 -3.47
CA LEU A 16 -18.00 33.23 -4.66
C LEU A 16 -16.50 33.03 -4.44
N VAL A 17 -15.84 34.00 -3.81
CA VAL A 17 -14.42 33.92 -3.44
C VAL A 17 -14.20 32.75 -2.46
N TRP A 18 -15.01 32.65 -1.40
CA TRP A 18 -14.95 31.53 -0.46
C TRP A 18 -15.17 30.18 -1.13
N LYS A 19 -16.13 30.08 -2.05
CA LYS A 19 -16.42 28.86 -2.81
C LYS A 19 -15.26 28.45 -3.70
N ALA A 20 -14.62 29.39 -4.39
CA ALA A 20 -13.44 29.12 -5.22
C ALA A 20 -12.26 28.61 -4.37
N PHE A 21 -11.96 29.28 -3.25
CA PHE A 21 -10.92 28.84 -2.32
C PHE A 21 -11.23 27.47 -1.69
N LYS A 22 -12.49 27.21 -1.31
CA LYS A 22 -12.91 25.90 -0.78
C LYS A 22 -12.72 24.78 -1.81
N VAL A 23 -13.08 25.00 -3.06
CA VAL A 23 -12.86 24.01 -4.14
C VAL A 23 -11.37 23.75 -4.36
N MET A 24 -10.54 24.79 -4.31
CA MET A 24 -9.09 24.66 -4.43
C MET A 24 -8.45 23.94 -3.22
N ALA A 25 -8.94 24.20 -2.00
CA ALA A 25 -8.49 23.52 -0.78
C ALA A 25 -8.82 22.01 -0.80
N ASN A 26 -9.95 21.62 -1.38
CA ASN A 26 -10.28 20.21 -1.61
C ASN A 26 -9.33 19.52 -2.61
N GLY A 27 -8.80 20.26 -3.59
CA GLY A 27 -7.73 19.77 -4.48
C GLY A 27 -6.37 19.65 -3.77
N TRP A 28 -6.10 20.52 -2.79
CA TRP A 28 -4.88 20.50 -2.00
C TRP A 28 -4.84 19.36 -0.96
N SER A 29 -5.99 18.96 -0.38
CA SER A 29 -6.07 17.89 0.63
C SER A 29 -5.63 16.50 0.13
N ILE A 30 -5.47 16.33 -1.19
CA ILE A 30 -5.01 15.08 -1.81
C ILE A 30 -3.48 14.92 -1.65
N SER A 31 -2.73 16.02 -1.50
CA SER A 31 -1.26 15.98 -1.37
C SER A 31 -0.75 15.68 0.05
N GLY A 32 -1.61 15.80 1.07
CA GLY A 32 -1.25 15.58 2.49
C GLY A 32 -1.93 14.38 3.15
N ALA A 33 -3.00 13.83 2.54
CA ALA A 33 -3.71 12.67 3.06
C ALA A 33 -3.08 11.32 2.67
N GLU A 34 -2.03 11.31 1.85
CA GLU A 34 -1.28 10.08 1.54
C GLU A 34 -0.41 9.56 2.71
N ARG A 35 -0.37 10.26 3.86
CA ARG A 35 0.48 9.84 4.99
C ARG A 35 -0.24 9.50 6.29
N LYS A 36 -1.57 9.44 6.34
CA LYS A 36 -2.29 9.13 7.60
C LYS A 36 -3.49 8.18 7.50
N SER A 37 -3.69 7.51 6.36
CA SER A 37 -4.68 6.43 6.25
C SER A 37 -4.17 5.26 5.40
N PHE A 38 -2.97 4.77 5.71
CA PHE A 38 -2.49 3.44 5.29
C PHE A 38 -2.11 2.57 6.50
N THR A 39 -2.68 2.85 7.66
CA THR A 39 -2.71 1.88 8.77
C THR A 39 -3.94 0.99 8.72
N THR A 40 -4.85 1.17 7.74
CA THR A 40 -5.59 0.02 7.24
C THR A 40 -4.57 -0.80 6.46
N SER A 41 -4.29 -1.97 7.03
CA SER A 41 -3.45 -3.06 6.57
C SER A 41 -3.84 -3.58 5.18
N ASN A 42 -3.83 -2.70 4.18
CA ASN A 42 -3.43 -3.09 2.85
C ASN A 42 -1.95 -3.41 2.96
N LEU A 43 -1.65 -4.60 3.52
CA LEU A 43 -0.55 -5.38 3.00
C LEU A 43 -0.68 -5.20 1.49
N LYS A 44 0.27 -4.46 0.88
CA LYS A 44 0.59 -4.69 -0.51
C LYS A 44 0.78 -6.20 -0.56
N GLN A 45 -0.26 -6.94 -0.92
CA GLN A 45 -0.17 -8.34 -1.26
C GLN A 45 0.66 -8.31 -2.54
N LYS A 46 1.98 -8.22 -2.36
CA LYS A 46 2.94 -8.46 -3.40
C LYS A 46 2.52 -9.84 -3.89
N ARG A 47 1.96 -9.87 -5.10
CA ARG A 47 1.37 -11.08 -5.67
C ARG A 47 2.54 -12.04 -5.91
N TYR A 48 2.89 -12.80 -4.88
CA TYR A 48 3.86 -13.85 -4.97
C TYR A 48 3.18 -14.99 -5.72
N THR A 49 3.70 -15.33 -6.89
CA THR A 49 3.30 -16.54 -7.60
C THR A 49 4.03 -17.70 -6.94
N ILE A 50 3.32 -18.49 -6.15
CA ILE A 50 3.83 -19.69 -5.50
C ILE A 50 3.47 -20.89 -6.39
N HIS A 51 4.41 -21.81 -6.59
CA HIS A 51 4.13 -23.06 -7.29
C HIS A 51 3.11 -23.89 -6.47
N PRO A 52 2.09 -24.49 -7.10
CA PRO A 52 1.03 -25.20 -6.37
C PRO A 52 1.54 -26.39 -5.56
N GLU A 53 2.68 -26.97 -5.93
CA GLU A 53 3.36 -28.06 -5.21
C GLU A 53 3.94 -27.62 -3.85
N LEU A 54 4.05 -26.31 -3.60
CA LEU A 54 4.51 -25.77 -2.33
C LEU A 54 3.36 -25.49 -1.35
N LEU A 55 2.13 -25.85 -1.74
CA LEU A 55 0.93 -25.57 -0.96
C LEU A 55 0.23 -26.85 -0.51
N ASP A 56 -0.28 -26.84 0.72
CA ASP A 56 -1.13 -27.90 1.22
C ASP A 56 -2.54 -27.85 0.58
N LYS A 57 -3.39 -28.85 0.89
CA LYS A 57 -4.79 -28.90 0.41
C LYS A 57 -5.65 -27.72 0.89
N SER A 58 -5.18 -27.00 1.89
CA SER A 58 -5.85 -25.85 2.50
C SER A 58 -5.32 -24.51 1.96
N GLY A 59 -4.30 -24.51 1.10
CA GLY A 59 -3.68 -23.33 0.51
C GLY A 59 -2.61 -22.64 1.36
N ASN A 60 -2.13 -23.28 2.43
CA ASN A 60 -0.98 -22.80 3.22
C ASN A 60 0.32 -23.40 2.68
N ILE A 61 1.48 -22.92 3.15
CA ILE A 61 2.77 -23.52 2.81
C ILE A 61 2.81 -24.97 3.29
N THR A 62 3.16 -25.88 2.39
CA THR A 62 3.23 -27.30 2.70
C THR A 62 4.39 -27.59 3.67
N GLU A 63 4.12 -28.40 4.69
CA GLU A 63 5.12 -28.93 5.64
C GLU A 63 5.59 -30.34 5.24
N GLU A 64 5.09 -30.87 4.11
CA GLU A 64 5.44 -32.21 3.64
C GLU A 64 6.84 -32.28 3.05
N GLU A 65 7.51 -33.42 3.20
CA GLU A 65 8.83 -33.63 2.61
C GLU A 65 8.71 -33.73 1.08
N LEU A 66 9.22 -32.71 0.38
CA LEU A 66 9.22 -32.67 -1.08
C LEU A 66 10.33 -33.55 -1.65
N LEU A 67 9.97 -34.38 -2.64
CA LEU A 67 10.94 -35.20 -3.35
C LEU A 67 11.96 -34.32 -4.06
N THR A 68 13.22 -34.43 -3.66
CA THR A 68 14.34 -33.72 -4.29
C THR A 68 15.31 -34.73 -4.85
N VAL A 69 15.64 -34.62 -6.14
CA VAL A 69 16.70 -35.43 -6.75
C VAL A 69 18.03 -34.71 -6.55
N ARG A 70 18.90 -35.26 -5.68
CA ARG A 70 20.29 -34.80 -5.57
C ARG A 70 21.13 -35.57 -6.57
N PHE A 71 21.71 -34.86 -7.53
CA PHE A 71 22.74 -35.43 -8.38
C PHE A 71 24.05 -35.47 -7.59
N SER A 72 24.57 -36.68 -7.36
CA SER A 72 25.95 -36.86 -6.90
C SER A 72 26.87 -36.49 -8.06
N ASN A 73 27.19 -35.22 -8.19
CA ASN A 73 28.33 -34.80 -8.97
C ASN A 73 29.49 -34.72 -7.97
N ASP A 74 30.63 -35.32 -8.29
CA ASP A 74 31.86 -35.33 -7.49
C ASP A 74 32.51 -33.93 -7.35
N ASN A 75 31.70 -32.90 -7.14
CA ASN A 75 32.10 -31.52 -6.88
C ASN A 75 31.26 -30.98 -5.73
N ASP A 76 31.65 -31.39 -4.51
CA ASP A 76 31.39 -30.60 -3.33
C ASP A 76 32.03 -29.22 -3.53
N SER A 77 31.20 -28.22 -3.84
CA SER A 77 31.56 -26.82 -3.64
C SER A 77 30.43 -26.11 -2.90
N SER A 78 30.55 -26.14 -1.58
CA SER A 78 30.03 -25.18 -0.60
C SER A 78 28.59 -24.70 -0.80
N LEU A 79 27.63 -25.46 -0.28
CA LEU A 79 26.48 -24.86 0.39
C LEU A 79 26.72 -24.97 1.90
N GLU A 80 27.75 -24.26 2.37
CA GLU A 80 27.90 -23.96 3.79
C GLU A 80 26.77 -23.04 4.25
N GLU A 81 25.92 -23.60 5.09
CA GLU A 81 25.61 -23.05 6.42
C GLU A 81 25.40 -21.53 6.50
N LYS A 82 24.14 -21.09 6.34
CA LYS A 82 23.66 -19.90 7.04
C LYS A 82 22.44 -20.24 7.87
N GLY A 83 22.71 -20.77 9.06
CA GLY A 83 21.69 -21.04 10.07
C GLY A 83 22.27 -21.58 11.37
N SER A 84 23.25 -20.90 11.96
CA SER A 84 23.63 -21.13 13.38
C SER A 84 23.36 -19.86 14.18
N THR A 85 22.30 -19.92 14.96
CA THR A 85 22.03 -19.07 16.13
C THR A 85 23.05 -19.42 17.21
N THR A 86 23.63 -18.41 17.87
CA THR A 86 23.76 -18.22 19.35
C THR A 86 24.97 -17.32 19.64
N ASP A 87 24.72 -16.12 20.15
CA ASP A 87 25.42 -15.52 21.30
C ASP A 87 24.45 -14.56 22.00
#